data_AF-A0A0A9YZU1-F1
#
_entry.id   AF-A0A0A9YZU1-F1
#
_cell.length_a   1.000
_cell.length_b   1.000
_cell.length_c   1.000
_cell.angle_alpha   90.00
_cell.angle_beta   90.00
_cell.angle_gamma   90.00
#
_symmetry.space_group_name_H-M   'P 1'
#
loop_
_entity.id
_entity.type
_entity.pdbx_description
1 polymer ?
#
loop_
_entity_poly.entity_id
_entity_poly.type
_entity_poly.pdbx_seq_one_letter_code
_entity_poly.pdbx_strand_id
1 'polypeptide(L)'
;CPAYLSDVQCHAGKYRRHDGLCNNLDNPTWGAINTPFTRLMAPHFADGMNKPRESITGNSLPLPRIVSRTIHPDEGYHDHAGTVMIVAWGQFMDHDFTLTATPLDRHTKNEPEECCNRPAHLR
;
A
#
# COMPACT_ATOMS: atom_id res chain seq x y z
N CYS A 1 -4.00 20.64 -9.87
CA CYS A 1 -2.95 19.76 -9.32
C CYS A 1 -3.43 19.17 -7.99
N PRO A 2 -3.00 17.96 -7.58
CA PRO A 2 -3.23 17.47 -6.22
C PRO A 2 -2.83 18.52 -5.18
N ALA A 3 -3.58 18.63 -4.08
CA ALA A 3 -3.35 19.68 -3.09
C ALA A 3 -1.94 19.63 -2.47
N TYR A 4 -1.31 18.46 -2.42
CA TYR A 4 0.07 18.30 -1.96
C TYR A 4 1.13 18.78 -2.96
N LEU A 5 0.75 19.09 -4.20
CA LEU A 5 1.61 19.66 -5.25
C LEU A 5 1.36 21.15 -5.46
N SER A 6 0.52 21.78 -4.63
CA SER A 6 0.27 23.22 -4.67
C SER A 6 0.96 23.93 -3.50
N ASP A 7 1.21 25.23 -3.64
CA ASP A 7 1.68 26.08 -2.55
C ASP A 7 0.56 26.26 -1.50
N VAL A 8 0.66 25.52 -0.40
CA VAL A 8 -0.30 25.59 0.71
C VAL A 8 0.23 26.57 1.77
N GLN A 9 -0.51 27.66 2.00
CA GLN A 9 -0.26 28.56 3.13
C GLN A 9 -0.91 28.00 4.39
N CYS A 10 -0.13 27.87 5.46
CA CYS A 10 -0.57 27.26 6.71
C CYS A 10 -0.51 28.25 7.88
N HIS A 11 -1.50 28.11 8.78
CA HIS A 11 -1.55 28.84 10.04
C HIS A 11 -1.91 27.88 11.17
N ALA A 12 -1.43 28.16 12.38
CA ALA A 12 -1.80 27.38 13.56
C ALA A 12 -3.32 27.45 13.80
N GLY A 13 -3.93 26.28 13.91
CA GLY A 13 -5.36 26.14 14.19
C GLY A 13 -5.60 25.19 15.36
N LYS A 14 -6.80 25.24 15.94
CA LYS A 14 -7.18 24.38 17.06
C LYS A 14 -7.43 22.93 16.65
N TYR A 15 -7.88 22.70 15.41
CA TYR A 15 -8.37 21.41 14.94
C TYR A 15 -7.55 20.92 13.74
N ARG A 16 -7.47 19.59 13.61
CA ARG A 16 -6.85 18.94 12.46
C ARG A 16 -7.72 19.12 11.23
N ARG A 17 -7.08 19.26 10.06
CA ARG A 17 -7.77 19.15 8.78
C ARG A 17 -7.98 17.68 8.44
N HIS A 18 -9.07 17.39 7.76
CA HIS A 18 -9.42 16.03 7.32
C HIS A 18 -8.46 15.48 6.26
N ASP A 19 -7.77 16.35 5.52
CA ASP A 19 -6.80 16.02 4.47
C ASP A 19 -5.35 15.89 4.98
N GLY A 20 -5.13 16.09 6.29
CA GLY A 20 -3.81 16.03 6.93
C GLY A 20 -2.88 17.21 6.61
N LEU A 21 -3.28 18.16 5.76
CA LEU A 21 -2.47 19.34 5.44
C LEU A 21 -2.27 20.24 6.66
N CYS A 22 -1.16 20.99 6.66
CA CYS A 22 -0.79 21.95 7.69
C CYS A 22 -0.62 21.37 9.10
N ASN A 23 -0.47 20.05 9.24
CA ASN A 23 -0.07 19.44 10.52
C ASN A 23 1.35 19.87 10.89
N ASN A 24 2.24 19.95 9.88
CA ASN A 24 3.54 20.58 9.98
C ASN A 24 3.52 21.94 9.25
N LEU A 25 3.86 23.04 9.94
CA LEU A 25 3.78 24.40 9.37
C LEU A 25 4.92 24.70 8.39
N ASP A 26 6.10 24.12 8.62
CA ASP A 26 7.27 24.30 7.76
C ASP A 26 7.21 23.39 6.53
N ASN A 27 6.55 22.24 6.67
CA ASN A 27 6.32 21.26 5.61
C ASN A 27 4.83 20.90 5.51
N PRO A 28 4.00 21.78 4.93
CA PRO A 28 2.54 21.67 4.89
C PRO A 28 1.95 20.33 4.44
N THR A 29 2.69 19.55 3.67
CA THR A 29 2.22 18.34 2.97
C THR A 29 2.66 17.04 3.63
N TRP A 30 3.48 17.08 4.68
CA TRP A 30 3.94 15.88 5.37
C TRP A 30 2.79 15.16 6.08
N GLY A 31 2.55 13.90 5.69
CA GLY A 31 1.47 13.08 6.24
C GLY A 31 0.08 13.43 5.72
N ALA A 32 -0.03 14.28 4.70
CA ALA A 32 -1.30 14.54 4.04
C ALA A 32 -1.79 13.32 3.25
N ILE A 33 -3.10 13.21 3.05
CA ILE A 33 -3.68 12.12 2.26
C ILE A 33 -3.31 12.24 0.76
N ASN A 34 -3.41 11.13 0.03
CA ASN A 34 -3.14 11.07 -1.41
C ASN A 34 -1.72 11.52 -1.84
N THR A 35 -0.75 11.48 -0.92
CA THR A 35 0.67 11.70 -1.22
C THR A 35 1.41 10.37 -1.43
N PRO A 36 2.50 10.34 -2.22
CA PRO A 36 3.35 9.15 -2.31
C PRO A 36 3.90 8.72 -0.94
N PHE A 37 4.07 7.40 -0.73
CA PHE A 37 4.75 6.90 0.45
C PHE A 37 6.20 7.37 0.52
N THR A 38 6.65 7.71 1.73
CA THR A 38 8.06 8.00 1.99
C THR A 38 8.88 6.72 1.84
N ARG A 39 9.97 6.78 1.08
CA ARG A 39 10.89 5.66 0.91
C ARG A 39 12.03 5.77 1.92
N LEU A 40 12.13 4.81 2.85
CA LEU A 40 13.24 4.71 3.81
C LEU A 40 14.54 4.18 3.15
N MET A 41 14.40 3.45 2.04
CA MET A 41 15.50 2.94 1.22
C MET A 41 15.19 3.13 -0.27
N ALA A 42 16.23 3.13 -1.10
CA ALA A 42 16.06 3.20 -2.55
C ALA A 42 15.21 2.03 -3.07
N PRO A 43 14.30 2.27 -4.04
CA PRO A 43 13.52 1.20 -4.65
C PRO A 43 14.43 0.27 -5.46
N HIS A 44 14.07 -1.01 -5.52
CA HIS A 44 14.86 -2.02 -6.23
C HIS A 44 14.02 -2.69 -7.33
N PHE A 45 14.02 -2.09 -8.52
CA PHE A 45 13.36 -2.59 -9.72
C PHE A 45 14.38 -3.22 -10.68
N ALA A 46 13.97 -4.21 -11.47
CA ALA A 46 14.87 -4.91 -12.39
C ALA A 46 15.39 -4.00 -13.53
N ASP A 47 14.62 -2.99 -13.90
CA ASP A 47 14.96 -1.97 -14.90
C ASP A 47 15.32 -0.61 -14.27
N GLY A 48 15.41 -0.55 -12.94
CA GLY A 48 15.63 0.69 -12.19
C GLY A 48 14.43 1.65 -12.13
N MET A 49 13.27 1.29 -12.70
CA MET A 49 12.11 2.19 -12.78
C MET A 49 10.81 1.59 -12.26
N ASN A 50 10.30 0.53 -12.90
CA ASN A 50 8.98 -0.01 -12.59
C ASN A 50 8.84 -1.52 -12.81
N LYS A 51 9.81 -2.18 -13.44
CA LYS A 51 9.78 -3.62 -13.65
C LYS A 51 9.97 -4.33 -12.30
N PRO A 52 9.11 -5.32 -11.95
CA PRO A 52 9.29 -6.10 -10.74
C PRO A 52 10.72 -6.62 -10.59
N ARG A 53 11.20 -6.66 -9.34
CA ARG A 53 12.55 -7.09 -8.99
C ARG A 53 12.86 -8.50 -9.52
N GLU A 54 14.10 -8.71 -9.96
CA GLU A 54 14.68 -10.02 -10.25
C GLU A 54 15.64 -10.49 -9.14
N SER A 55 16.03 -11.76 -9.19
CA SER A 55 17.05 -12.30 -8.27
C SER A 55 18.38 -11.57 -8.44
N ILE A 56 19.19 -11.52 -7.37
CA ILE A 56 20.58 -11.03 -7.43
C ILE A 56 21.45 -11.83 -8.41
N THR A 57 21.01 -13.04 -8.77
CA THR A 57 21.68 -13.92 -9.76
C THR A 57 21.19 -13.69 -11.19
N GLY A 58 20.30 -12.73 -11.44
CA GLY A 58 19.71 -12.45 -12.76
C GLY A 58 18.58 -13.40 -13.19
N ASN A 59 18.16 -14.34 -12.33
CA ASN A 59 17.04 -15.25 -12.59
C ASN A 59 15.71 -14.68 -12.08
N SER A 60 14.59 -15.21 -12.59
CA SER A 60 13.25 -14.92 -12.06
C SER A 60 13.12 -15.29 -10.58
N LEU A 61 12.40 -14.48 -9.81
CA LEU A 61 12.00 -14.83 -8.45
C LEU A 61 11.00 -16.00 -8.45
N PRO A 62 10.96 -16.83 -7.39
CA PRO A 62 9.95 -17.89 -7.27
C PRO A 62 8.53 -17.33 -7.34
N LEU A 63 7.60 -18.11 -7.90
CA LEU A 63 6.19 -17.74 -7.93
C LEU A 63 5.67 -17.53 -6.49
N PRO A 64 4.97 -16.41 -6.20
CA PRO A 64 4.47 -16.13 -4.85
C PRO A 64 3.61 -17.26 -4.27
N ARG A 65 2.84 -17.98 -5.11
CA ARG A 65 2.04 -19.13 -4.68
C ARG A 65 2.88 -20.31 -4.21
N ILE A 66 4.03 -20.55 -4.83
CA ILE A 66 4.97 -21.60 -4.40
C ILE A 66 5.57 -21.22 -3.05
N VAL A 67 6.00 -19.96 -2.88
CA VAL A 67 6.52 -19.47 -1.59
C VAL A 67 5.47 -19.58 -0.49
N SER A 68 4.24 -19.14 -0.74
CA SER A 68 3.12 -19.25 0.21
C SER A 68 2.90 -20.70 0.63
N ARG A 69 2.79 -21.63 -0.33
CA ARG A 69 2.52 -23.04 -0.02
C ARG A 69 3.69 -23.75 0.66
N THR A 70 4.93 -23.40 0.33
CA THR A 70 6.12 -24.10 0.82
C THR A 70 6.65 -23.54 2.14
N ILE A 71 6.54 -22.22 2.36
CA ILE A 71 7.16 -21.54 3.51
C ILE A 71 6.14 -21.12 4.57
N HIS A 72 4.88 -20.91 4.18
CA HIS A 72 3.80 -20.54 5.11
C HIS A 72 2.69 -21.60 5.12
N PRO A 73 3.00 -22.88 5.37
CA PRO A 73 1.96 -23.88 5.53
C PRO A 73 1.14 -23.59 6.79
N ASP A 74 -0.13 -23.92 6.75
CA ASP A 74 -0.94 -23.96 7.96
C ASP A 74 -0.63 -25.25 8.73
N GLU A 75 -0.03 -25.10 9.90
CA GLU A 75 0.30 -26.20 10.81
C GLU A 75 -0.79 -26.44 11.87
N GLY A 76 -1.89 -25.66 11.84
CA GLY A 76 -3.01 -25.81 12.77
C GLY A 76 -2.76 -25.26 14.17
N TYR A 77 -1.76 -24.40 14.35
CA TYR A 77 -1.52 -23.75 15.65
C TYR A 77 -2.55 -22.67 15.93
N HIS A 78 -2.99 -22.62 17.18
CA HIS A 78 -3.86 -21.57 17.69
C HIS A 78 -3.22 -20.97 18.94
N ASP A 79 -3.14 -19.64 18.96
CA ASP A 79 -2.70 -18.91 20.15
C ASP A 79 -3.89 -18.72 21.11
N HIS A 80 -3.64 -18.89 22.40
CA HIS A 80 -4.62 -18.71 23.48
C HIS A 80 -4.24 -17.57 24.43
N ALA A 81 -3.10 -16.90 24.21
CA ALA A 81 -2.66 -15.75 24.98
C ALA A 81 -3.33 -14.43 24.53
N GLY A 82 -3.92 -14.39 23.33
CA GLY A 82 -4.55 -13.22 22.74
C GLY A 82 -5.99 -13.47 22.32
N THR A 83 -6.84 -12.45 22.46
CA THR A 83 -8.18 -12.50 21.86
C THR A 83 -8.11 -12.08 20.39
N VAL A 84 -9.14 -12.44 19.61
CA VAL A 84 -9.28 -12.01 18.21
C VAL A 84 -9.26 -10.48 18.06
N MET A 85 -9.52 -9.73 19.15
CA MET A 85 -9.41 -8.26 19.15
C MET A 85 -8.01 -7.77 18.73
N ILE A 86 -6.95 -8.54 18.98
CA ILE A 86 -5.59 -8.16 18.54
C ILE A 86 -5.53 -8.03 17.01
N VAL A 87 -6.11 -8.98 16.28
CA VAL A 87 -6.14 -8.98 14.81
C VAL A 87 -7.04 -7.86 14.30
N ALA A 88 -8.23 -7.71 14.87
CA ALA A 88 -9.18 -6.68 14.47
C ALA A 88 -8.64 -5.26 14.70
N TRP A 89 -8.03 -5.02 15.87
CA TRP A 89 -7.40 -3.74 16.18
C TRP A 89 -6.21 -3.45 15.27
N GLY A 90 -5.41 -4.47 14.92
CA GLY A 90 -4.33 -4.33 13.95
C GLY A 90 -4.82 -3.82 12.59
N GLN A 91 -5.90 -4.41 12.05
CA GLN A 91 -6.49 -3.95 10.79
C GLN A 91 -7.10 -2.54 10.91
N PHE A 92 -7.77 -2.24 12.02
CA PHE A 92 -8.33 -0.91 12.28
C PHE A 92 -7.24 0.17 12.23
N MET A 93 -6.10 -0.07 12.89
CA MET A 93 -4.97 0.86 12.89
C MET A 93 -4.30 0.95 11.51
N ASP A 94 -4.12 -0.16 10.80
CA ASP A 94 -3.56 -0.17 9.44
C ASP A 94 -4.40 0.72 8.50
N HIS A 95 -5.72 0.61 8.56
CA HIS A 95 -6.65 1.39 7.75
C HIS A 95 -6.73 2.88 8.13
N ASP A 96 -6.29 3.28 9.33
CA ASP A 96 -6.17 4.69 9.73
C ASP A 96 -4.88 5.32 9.16
N PHE A 97 -3.81 4.53 9.04
CA PHE A 97 -2.51 5.04 8.61
C PHE A 97 -2.29 5.00 7.10
N THR A 98 -2.69 3.92 6.43
CA THR A 98 -2.28 3.69 5.05
C THR A 98 -3.37 3.08 4.17
N LEU A 99 -3.31 3.43 2.89
CA LEU A 99 -4.05 2.77 1.83
C LEU A 99 -3.24 2.88 0.53
N THR A 100 -2.96 1.75 -0.13
CA THR A 100 -2.45 1.76 -1.50
C THR A 100 -3.61 1.47 -2.45
N ALA A 101 -4.08 2.50 -3.16
CA ALA A 101 -5.15 2.34 -4.12
C ALA A 101 -4.74 1.41 -5.28
N THR A 102 -5.69 0.60 -5.76
CA THR A 102 -5.51 -0.20 -6.97
C THR A 102 -5.52 0.70 -8.21
N PRO A 103 -4.74 0.39 -9.26
CA PRO A 103 -4.86 1.12 -10.53
C PRO A 103 -6.27 0.93 -11.08
N LEU A 104 -6.98 2.02 -11.37
CA LEU A 104 -8.31 1.94 -11.97
C LEU A 104 -8.25 1.34 -13.37
N ASP A 105 -9.31 0.62 -13.75
CA ASP A 105 -9.50 0.19 -15.13
C ASP A 105 -9.46 1.40 -16.06
N ARG A 106 -8.77 1.26 -17.20
CA ARG A 106 -8.55 2.38 -18.12
C ARG A 106 -9.86 2.94 -18.69
N HIS A 107 -10.87 2.10 -18.88
CA HIS A 107 -12.12 2.41 -19.54
C HIS A 107 -13.25 2.73 -18.54
N THR A 108 -13.52 1.82 -17.61
CA THR A 108 -14.65 1.97 -16.68
C THR A 108 -14.34 2.87 -15.49
N LYS A 109 -13.05 3.11 -15.22
CA LYS A 109 -12.56 3.84 -14.03
C LYS A 109 -12.99 3.21 -12.70
N ASN A 110 -13.46 1.97 -12.73
CA ASN A 110 -13.74 1.18 -11.53
C ASN A 110 -12.47 0.42 -11.11
N GLU A 111 -12.52 -0.18 -9.92
CA GLU A 111 -11.52 -1.20 -9.58
C GLU A 111 -11.54 -2.28 -10.67
N PRO A 112 -10.37 -2.67 -11.21
CA PRO A 112 -10.33 -3.64 -12.29
C PRO A 112 -10.83 -4.99 -11.78
N GLU A 113 -12.03 -5.38 -12.23
CA GLU A 113 -12.60 -6.71 -11.95
C GLU A 113 -11.73 -7.83 -12.56
N GLU A 114 -10.99 -7.51 -13.63
CA GLU A 114 -10.12 -8.44 -14.34
C GLU A 114 -8.71 -7.89 -14.53
N CYS A 115 -7.80 -8.27 -13.63
CA CYS A 115 -6.38 -8.28 -13.94
C CYS A 115 -6.04 -9.60 -14.65
N CYS A 116 -5.32 -9.52 -15.77
CA CYS A 116 -4.67 -10.67 -16.44
C CYS A 116 -5.56 -11.62 -17.28
N ASN A 117 -6.56 -11.13 -18.04
CA ASN A 117 -7.33 -11.95 -19.01
C ASN A 117 -7.75 -13.31 -18.43
N ARG A 118 -8.42 -13.28 -17.26
CA ARG A 118 -8.78 -14.50 -16.53
C ARG A 118 -9.55 -15.44 -17.48
N PRO A 119 -9.09 -16.69 -17.67
CA PRO A 119 -9.79 -17.65 -18.52
C PRO A 119 -11.27 -17.72 -18.14
N ALA A 120 -12.16 -17.85 -19.12
CA ALA A 120 -13.61 -17.81 -18.89
C ALA A 120 -14.12 -18.83 -17.84
N HIS A 121 -13.40 -19.94 -17.64
CA HIS A 121 -13.72 -20.96 -16.64
C HIS A 121 -13.28 -20.60 -15.20
N LEU A 122 -12.57 -19.48 -15.02
CA LEU A 122 -12.14 -18.93 -13.72
C LEU A 122 -12.76 -17.54 -13.45
N ARG A 123 -13.65 -17.10 -14.33
CA ARG A 123 -14.52 -15.93 -14.12
C ARG A 123 -15.72 -16.34 -13.27
#